data_AF-A0A9E3SJ16-F1
#
_entry.id   AF-A0A9E3SJ16-F1
#
_cell.length_a   1.000
_cell.length_b   1.000
_cell.length_c   1.000
_cell.angle_alpha   90.00
_cell.angle_beta   90.00
_cell.angle_gamma   90.00
#
_symmetry.space_group_name_H-M   'P 1'
#
loop_
_entity.id
_entity.type
_entity.pdbx_description
1 polymer ?
#
loop_
_entity_poly.entity_id
_entity_poly.type
_entity_poly.pdbx_seq_one_letter_code
_entity_poly.pdbx_strand_id
1 'polypeptide(L)'
;AEVGQAGDYYPNFFSAPNYGGGFWGATPIQYPINGISSYLSNNVQYDPNLKPQNTQSYELGTELKFFSNRLGIDYSYSNQLVTDQIFQVPVAASTGAAALVMNGGEIKTDVHEIMLYATPVIYQGFKWDFNVNFSKIDNMVNELAPGVESIFLGGFVTPQVRAGIGSTFPVIYGSSFERDDNGNILVVDNPGAWNHGMPVDGAPGVIGEVSPDFLLGFSNRFDYKGIALTATLDWKSGGQMYSGTAGLLDLYGVSSLSGDREETFVFEGVKPDGTPNDIVRGGPNDPDAYQNLVTNVLTNIDEYYIYDNSFVKLREVTLSYAIPKSLLNNVQLTVSVYARNI
;
A
#
# COMPACT_ATOMS: atom_id res chain seq x y z
N ALA A 1 8.17 -11.74 -24.21
CA ALA A 1 8.30 -13.22 -24.05
C ALA A 1 7.02 -13.76 -23.42
N GLU A 2 6.73 -15.07 -23.52
CA GLU A 2 5.60 -15.75 -22.86
C GLU A 2 6.17 -16.89 -22.01
N VAL A 3 5.77 -17.02 -20.74
CA VAL A 3 6.47 -17.89 -19.76
C VAL A 3 5.55 -18.72 -18.85
N GLY A 4 4.27 -18.89 -19.17
CA GLY A 4 3.33 -19.64 -18.34
C GLY A 4 3.46 -21.17 -18.46
N GLN A 5 3.63 -21.88 -17.33
CA GLN A 5 3.39 -23.33 -17.22
C GLN A 5 2.38 -23.58 -16.09
N ALA A 6 1.30 -24.31 -16.37
CA ALA A 6 0.29 -24.65 -15.37
C ALA A 6 0.90 -25.67 -14.41
N GLY A 7 0.76 -25.43 -13.11
CA GLY A 7 1.01 -26.47 -12.11
C GLY A 7 -0.04 -27.57 -12.22
N ASP A 8 0.28 -28.76 -11.71
CA ASP A 8 -0.72 -29.80 -11.50
C ASP A 8 -1.62 -29.40 -10.32
N TYR A 9 -2.91 -29.22 -10.57
CA TYR A 9 -3.88 -28.91 -9.53
C TYR A 9 -4.57 -30.19 -9.05
N TYR A 10 -4.42 -30.50 -7.77
CA TYR A 10 -5.15 -31.61 -7.16
C TYR A 10 -6.55 -31.14 -6.73
N PRO A 11 -7.62 -31.80 -7.20
CA PRO A 11 -8.97 -31.52 -6.73
C PRO A 11 -9.09 -31.95 -5.28
N ASN A 12 -9.00 -30.99 -4.35
CA ASN A 12 -9.15 -31.29 -2.95
C ASN A 12 -10.64 -31.27 -2.58
N PHE A 13 -11.21 -32.42 -2.26
CA PHE A 13 -12.63 -32.55 -1.92
C PHE A 13 -12.91 -32.29 -0.44
N PHE A 14 -11.89 -32.46 0.42
CA PHE A 14 -12.02 -32.38 1.87
C PHE A 14 -10.86 -31.62 2.50
N SER A 15 -11.15 -30.79 3.50
CA SER A 15 -10.13 -30.10 4.28
C SER A 15 -10.19 -30.52 5.75
N ALA A 16 -9.03 -30.49 6.42
CA ALA A 16 -9.02 -30.62 7.88
C ALA A 16 -9.61 -29.33 8.48
N PRO A 17 -10.60 -29.42 9.39
CA PRO A 17 -11.15 -28.23 10.03
C PRO A 17 -10.07 -27.50 10.83
N ASN A 18 -10.09 -26.17 10.75
CA ASN A 18 -9.26 -25.31 11.55
C ASN A 18 -10.16 -24.34 12.34
N TYR A 19 -9.99 -24.33 13.65
CA TYR A 19 -10.66 -23.40 14.55
C TYR A 19 -9.59 -22.49 15.17
N GLY A 20 -9.38 -21.35 14.54
CA GLY A 20 -8.54 -20.25 15.01
C GLY A 20 -9.27 -18.92 14.85
N GLY A 21 -8.70 -17.85 15.39
CA GLY A 21 -9.20 -16.49 15.19
C GLY A 21 -8.04 -15.53 15.09
N GLY A 22 -8.28 -14.29 14.61
CA GLY A 22 -7.22 -13.29 14.41
C GLY A 22 -6.42 -12.90 15.67
N PHE A 23 -6.87 -13.33 16.85
CA PHE A 23 -6.20 -13.11 18.14
C PHE A 23 -5.34 -14.30 18.61
N TRP A 24 -5.35 -15.43 17.88
CA TRP A 24 -4.58 -16.62 18.22
C TRP A 24 -3.41 -16.81 17.25
N GLY A 25 -2.18 -16.80 17.76
CA GLY A 25 -0.96 -17.03 16.95
C GLY A 25 -0.78 -18.49 16.50
N ALA A 26 -1.65 -19.40 16.96
CA ALA A 26 -1.73 -20.78 16.54
C ALA A 26 -3.19 -21.24 16.55
N THR A 27 -3.44 -22.40 15.99
CA THR A 27 -4.77 -23.00 15.84
C THR A 27 -5.06 -23.88 17.07
N PRO A 28 -5.83 -23.40 18.06
CA PRO A 28 -5.97 -24.04 19.38
C PRO A 28 -6.54 -25.46 19.31
N ILE A 29 -7.24 -25.79 18.23
CA ILE A 29 -7.75 -27.14 17.96
C ILE A 29 -6.96 -27.70 16.77
N GLN A 30 -6.25 -28.81 16.99
CA GLN A 30 -5.53 -29.55 15.96
C GLN A 30 -6.10 -30.95 15.82
N TYR A 31 -6.44 -31.32 14.58
CA TYR A 31 -6.86 -32.67 14.23
C TYR A 31 -5.63 -33.48 13.77
N PRO A 32 -5.61 -34.80 14.02
CA PRO A 32 -6.64 -35.59 14.67
C PRO A 32 -6.70 -35.39 16.21
N ILE A 33 -7.91 -35.34 16.77
CA ILE A 33 -8.12 -35.29 18.23
C ILE A 33 -8.23 -36.73 18.72
N ASN A 34 -7.34 -37.15 19.62
CA ASN A 34 -7.29 -38.53 20.14
C ASN A 34 -7.22 -39.61 19.04
N GLY A 35 -6.51 -39.33 17.94
CA GLY A 35 -6.40 -40.25 16.80
C GLY A 35 -7.62 -40.29 15.89
N ILE A 36 -8.66 -39.48 16.14
CA ILE A 36 -9.84 -39.34 15.26
C ILE A 36 -9.64 -38.14 14.34
N SER A 37 -9.50 -38.40 13.05
CA SER A 37 -9.48 -37.36 12.01
C SER A 37 -10.89 -36.79 11.79
N SER A 38 -10.96 -35.49 11.53
CA SER A 38 -12.17 -34.81 11.07
C SER A 38 -11.90 -34.19 9.70
N TYR A 39 -12.92 -34.19 8.85
CA TYR A 39 -12.86 -33.64 7.51
C TYR A 39 -14.13 -32.82 7.27
N LEU A 40 -13.95 -31.62 6.72
CA LEU A 40 -15.03 -30.80 6.17
C LEU A 40 -15.00 -30.87 4.65
N SER A 41 -16.14 -30.67 4.01
CA SER A 41 -16.15 -30.47 2.57
C SER A 41 -15.33 -29.22 2.24
N ASN A 42 -14.47 -29.32 1.23
CA ASN A 42 -13.71 -28.17 0.78
C ASN A 42 -14.66 -27.15 0.13
N ASN A 43 -14.68 -25.94 0.68
CA ASN A 43 -15.50 -24.84 0.18
C ASN A 43 -14.80 -24.04 -0.94
N VAL A 44 -13.61 -24.45 -1.38
CA VAL A 44 -12.93 -23.89 -2.56
C VAL A 44 -12.91 -24.94 -3.66
N GLN A 45 -13.52 -24.61 -4.78
CA GLN A 45 -13.51 -25.44 -5.98
C GLN A 45 -12.47 -24.92 -6.97
N TYR A 46 -12.00 -25.79 -7.87
CA TYR A 46 -11.07 -25.41 -8.94
C TYR A 46 -11.76 -25.63 -10.27
N ASP A 47 -11.64 -24.66 -11.18
CA ASP A 47 -12.11 -24.83 -12.55
C ASP A 47 -11.29 -25.95 -13.22
N PRO A 48 -11.91 -27.03 -13.70
CA PRO A 48 -11.19 -28.09 -14.40
C PRO A 48 -10.52 -27.62 -15.70
N ASN A 49 -10.88 -26.44 -16.21
CA ASN A 49 -10.31 -25.82 -17.41
C ASN A 49 -9.24 -24.76 -17.09
N LEU A 50 -8.68 -24.76 -15.87
CA LEU A 50 -7.58 -23.87 -15.50
C LEU A 50 -6.45 -23.98 -16.53
N LYS A 51 -6.04 -22.83 -17.04
CA LYS A 51 -4.88 -22.68 -17.91
C LYS A 51 -3.76 -21.93 -17.19
N PRO A 52 -2.50 -22.05 -17.64
CA PRO A 52 -1.41 -21.26 -17.06
C PRO A 52 -1.72 -19.76 -17.21
N GLN A 53 -1.37 -18.98 -16.18
CA GLN A 53 -1.25 -17.54 -16.34
C GLN A 53 -0.13 -17.24 -17.35
N ASN A 54 -0.38 -16.32 -18.28
CA ASN A 54 0.63 -15.86 -19.22
C ASN A 54 1.05 -14.42 -18.89
N THR A 55 2.29 -14.09 -19.19
CA THR A 55 2.84 -12.75 -19.00
C THR A 55 3.57 -12.37 -20.28
N GLN A 56 3.05 -11.38 -20.97
CA GLN A 56 3.68 -10.77 -22.13
C GLN A 56 4.41 -9.50 -21.70
N SER A 57 5.67 -9.36 -22.08
CA SER A 57 6.45 -8.15 -21.81
C SER A 57 7.13 -7.59 -23.06
N TYR A 58 7.11 -6.26 -23.16
CA TYR A 58 7.88 -5.45 -24.09
C TYR A 58 8.82 -4.56 -23.29
N GLU A 59 10.10 -4.54 -23.64
CA GLU A 59 11.11 -3.76 -22.94
C GLU A 59 11.93 -2.97 -23.97
N LEU A 60 12.14 -1.69 -23.67
CA LEU A 60 12.99 -0.79 -24.44
C LEU A 60 13.92 -0.09 -23.45
N GLY A 61 15.23 -0.20 -23.68
CA GLY A 61 16.23 0.45 -22.85
C GLY A 61 17.26 1.21 -23.67
N THR A 62 17.87 2.22 -23.07
CA THR A 62 19.03 2.92 -23.61
C THR A 62 20.03 3.23 -22.52
N GLU A 63 21.31 3.11 -22.85
CA GLU A 63 22.41 3.43 -21.95
C GLU A 63 23.32 4.44 -22.65
N LEU A 64 23.51 5.60 -22.03
CA LEU A 64 24.37 6.67 -22.52
C LEU A 64 25.46 6.98 -21.52
N LYS A 65 26.72 6.96 -21.97
CA LYS A 65 27.91 7.21 -21.13
C LYS A 65 28.78 8.30 -21.73
N PHE A 66 29.18 9.26 -20.91
CA PHE A 66 29.94 10.44 -21.31
C PHE A 66 31.18 10.64 -20.46
N PHE A 67 32.14 11.42 -20.99
CA PHE A 67 33.31 11.91 -20.27
C PHE A 67 34.14 10.79 -19.59
N SER A 68 34.39 9.69 -20.30
CA SER A 68 35.07 8.51 -19.75
C SER A 68 34.32 7.91 -18.55
N ASN A 69 33.01 7.71 -18.69
CA ASN A 69 32.10 7.17 -17.68
C ASN A 69 31.96 8.04 -16.42
N ARG A 70 32.13 9.37 -16.53
CA ARG A 70 31.90 10.29 -15.41
C ARG A 70 30.47 10.81 -15.33
N LEU A 71 29.68 10.62 -16.38
CA LEU A 71 28.25 10.88 -16.40
C LEU A 71 27.61 9.78 -17.22
N GLY A 72 26.55 9.18 -16.70
CA GLY A 72 25.74 8.28 -17.50
C GLY A 72 24.29 8.26 -17.07
N ILE A 73 23.47 7.89 -18.03
CA ILE A 73 22.03 7.75 -17.90
C ILE A 73 21.66 6.39 -18.46
N ASP A 74 20.97 5.60 -17.65
CA ASP A 74 20.25 4.41 -18.07
C ASP A 74 18.76 4.72 -17.99
N TYR A 75 18.04 4.50 -19.07
CA TYR A 75 16.60 4.56 -19.07
C TYR A 75 16.05 3.24 -19.60
N SER A 76 15.10 2.68 -18.86
CA SER A 76 14.36 1.50 -19.23
C SER A 76 12.85 1.76 -19.14
N TYR A 77 12.14 1.35 -20.17
CA TYR A 77 10.69 1.27 -20.21
C TYR A 77 10.29 -0.19 -20.35
N SER A 78 9.38 -0.65 -19.50
CA SER A 78 8.74 -1.94 -19.69
C SER A 78 7.22 -1.79 -19.69
N ASN A 79 6.59 -2.54 -20.59
CA ASN A 79 5.17 -2.77 -20.58
C ASN A 79 4.93 -4.26 -20.39
N GLN A 80 4.20 -4.62 -19.34
CA GLN A 80 3.84 -5.97 -19.00
C GLN A 80 2.33 -6.14 -19.04
N LEU A 81 1.85 -7.17 -19.72
CA LEU A 81 0.47 -7.60 -19.71
C LEU A 81 0.41 -9.01 -19.15
N VAL A 82 -0.20 -9.14 -17.98
CA VAL A 82 -0.50 -10.42 -17.35
C VAL A 82 -1.92 -10.80 -17.73
N THR A 83 -2.09 -11.92 -18.42
CA THR A 83 -3.41 -12.44 -18.81
C THR A 83 -3.65 -13.79 -18.15
N ASP A 84 -4.92 -14.17 -18.05
CA ASP A 84 -5.34 -15.44 -17.45
C ASP A 84 -4.85 -15.61 -16.01
N GLN A 85 -4.77 -14.49 -15.27
CA GLN A 85 -4.37 -14.56 -13.89
C GLN A 85 -5.39 -15.38 -13.09
N ILE A 86 -4.87 -16.28 -12.26
CA ILE A 86 -5.64 -17.25 -11.48
C ILE A 86 -5.94 -16.63 -10.13
N PHE A 87 -7.22 -16.52 -9.79
CA PHE A 87 -7.67 -16.03 -8.50
C PHE A 87 -8.79 -16.89 -7.94
N GLN A 88 -8.99 -16.79 -6.63
CA GLN A 88 -10.15 -17.34 -5.96
C GLN A 88 -11.32 -16.35 -6.12
N VAL A 89 -12.27 -16.67 -7.00
CA VAL A 89 -13.46 -15.87 -7.26
C VAL A 89 -14.58 -16.29 -6.32
N PRO A 90 -15.21 -15.37 -5.56
CA PRO A 90 -16.38 -15.69 -4.74
C PRO A 90 -17.52 -16.24 -5.61
N VAL A 91 -18.15 -17.35 -5.19
CA VAL A 91 -19.34 -17.90 -5.85
C VAL A 91 -20.53 -17.88 -4.91
N ALA A 92 -21.74 -17.96 -5.46
CA ALA A 92 -22.96 -18.00 -4.66
C ALA A 92 -22.93 -19.19 -3.70
N ALA A 93 -23.25 -18.95 -2.42
CA ALA A 93 -23.23 -19.98 -1.38
C ALA A 93 -24.16 -21.17 -1.69
N SER A 94 -25.19 -20.97 -2.53
CA SER A 94 -26.08 -22.03 -3.01
C SER A 94 -25.37 -23.11 -3.84
N THR A 95 -24.16 -22.84 -4.34
CA THR A 95 -23.34 -23.82 -5.06
C THR A 95 -22.70 -24.86 -4.12
N GLY A 96 -22.77 -24.65 -2.80
CA GLY A 96 -22.08 -25.48 -1.81
C GLY A 96 -20.58 -25.14 -1.67
N ALA A 97 -20.10 -24.16 -2.43
CA ALA A 97 -18.76 -23.60 -2.33
C ALA A 97 -18.81 -22.13 -1.94
N ALA A 98 -17.73 -21.65 -1.32
CA ALA A 98 -17.50 -20.24 -1.04
C ALA A 98 -16.76 -19.55 -2.19
N ALA A 99 -15.95 -20.29 -2.95
CA ALA A 99 -15.22 -19.74 -4.09
C ALA A 99 -14.85 -20.78 -5.16
N LEU A 100 -14.58 -20.27 -6.36
CA LEU A 100 -14.04 -21.00 -7.50
C LEU A 100 -12.69 -20.40 -7.91
N VAL A 101 -11.65 -21.21 -7.94
CA VAL A 101 -10.35 -20.84 -8.48
C VAL A 101 -10.41 -20.97 -9.99
N MET A 102 -10.33 -19.84 -10.68
CA MET A 102 -10.45 -19.77 -12.14
C MET A 102 -9.51 -18.71 -12.72
N ASN A 103 -9.23 -18.82 -14.02
CA ASN A 103 -8.61 -17.73 -14.77
C ASN A 103 -9.63 -16.60 -14.97
N GLY A 104 -9.18 -15.36 -14.89
CA GLY A 104 -10.06 -14.24 -15.23
C GLY A 104 -9.47 -12.86 -15.02
N GLY A 105 -8.23 -12.73 -14.59
CA GLY A 105 -7.59 -11.43 -14.46
C GLY A 105 -6.77 -11.01 -15.66
N GLU A 106 -6.88 -9.74 -16.02
CA GLU A 106 -5.90 -9.02 -16.80
C GLU A 106 -5.32 -7.87 -15.97
N ILE A 107 -4.01 -7.86 -15.81
CA ILE A 107 -3.28 -6.78 -15.15
C ILE A 107 -2.24 -6.23 -16.12
N LYS A 108 -2.27 -4.91 -16.32
CA LYS A 108 -1.28 -4.19 -17.12
C LYS A 108 -0.37 -3.39 -16.22
N THR A 109 0.94 -3.53 -16.40
CA THR A 109 1.96 -2.74 -15.72
C THR A 109 2.78 -1.96 -16.72
N ASP A 110 2.83 -0.65 -16.56
CA ASP A 110 3.74 0.25 -17.25
C ASP A 110 4.82 0.70 -16.25
N VAL A 111 6.09 0.49 -16.58
CA VAL A 111 7.22 0.82 -15.72
C VAL A 111 8.20 1.74 -16.43
N HIS A 112 8.56 2.84 -15.79
CA HIS A 112 9.64 3.73 -16.19
C HIS A 112 10.73 3.70 -15.13
N GLU A 113 11.95 3.36 -15.52
CA GLU A 113 13.12 3.37 -14.65
C GLU A 113 14.22 4.26 -15.24
N ILE A 114 14.76 5.16 -14.42
CA ILE A 114 15.87 6.03 -14.79
C ILE A 114 16.96 5.87 -13.74
N MET A 115 18.18 5.57 -14.17
CA MET A 115 19.37 5.68 -13.33
C MET A 115 20.29 6.75 -13.88
N LEU A 116 20.57 7.76 -13.06
CA LEU A 116 21.57 8.78 -13.32
C LEU A 116 22.75 8.54 -12.40
N TYR A 117 23.95 8.43 -12.96
CA TYR A 117 25.18 8.40 -12.18
C TYR A 117 26.14 9.49 -12.67
N ALA A 118 26.84 10.13 -11.73
CA ALA A 118 27.81 11.15 -12.02
C ALA A 118 28.99 11.10 -11.05
N THR A 119 30.19 11.34 -11.57
CA THR A 119 31.41 11.57 -10.80
C THR A 119 31.93 12.98 -11.11
N PRO A 120 31.28 14.04 -10.61
CA PRO A 120 31.56 15.43 -10.97
C PRO A 120 32.96 15.91 -10.61
N VAL A 121 33.61 15.31 -9.61
CA VAL A 121 34.97 15.69 -9.20
C VAL A 121 35.85 14.44 -9.02
N ILE A 122 36.99 14.45 -9.70
CA ILE A 122 38.13 13.55 -9.44
C ILE A 122 39.37 14.43 -9.42
N TYR A 123 39.96 14.64 -8.25
CA TYR A 123 41.12 15.53 -8.13
C TYR A 123 41.96 15.19 -6.90
N GLN A 124 43.27 14.99 -7.08
CA GLN A 124 44.24 14.83 -5.98
C GLN A 124 43.82 13.85 -4.86
N GLY A 125 43.26 12.70 -5.24
CA GLY A 125 42.82 11.67 -4.30
C GLY A 125 41.44 11.93 -3.66
N PHE A 126 40.75 12.99 -4.08
CA PHE A 126 39.32 13.20 -3.84
C PHE A 126 38.49 12.64 -5.00
N LYS A 127 37.40 11.96 -4.67
CA LYS A 127 36.37 11.51 -5.60
C LYS A 127 35.00 11.81 -4.99
N TRP A 128 34.10 12.36 -5.79
CA TRP A 128 32.68 12.51 -5.43
C TRP A 128 31.86 11.72 -6.44
N ASP A 129 31.15 10.70 -5.95
CA ASP A 129 30.14 9.97 -6.71
C ASP A 129 28.73 10.35 -6.26
N PHE A 130 27.86 10.50 -7.24
CA PHE A 130 26.48 10.90 -7.10
C PHE A 130 25.62 9.95 -7.93
N ASN A 131 24.57 9.38 -7.33
CA ASN A 131 23.65 8.49 -8.02
C ASN A 131 22.21 8.84 -7.67
N VAL A 132 21.34 8.78 -8.66
CA VAL A 132 19.89 8.87 -8.52
C VAL A 132 19.28 7.69 -9.27
N ASN A 133 18.39 6.96 -8.62
CA ASN A 133 17.50 6.01 -9.27
C ASN A 133 16.07 6.52 -9.11
N PHE A 134 15.29 6.43 -10.17
CA PHE A 134 13.89 6.80 -10.19
C PHE A 134 13.11 5.65 -10.82
N SER A 135 12.00 5.28 -10.20
CA SER A 135 11.08 4.28 -10.73
C SER A 135 9.65 4.80 -10.60
N LYS A 136 8.89 4.69 -11.68
CA LYS A 136 7.43 4.90 -11.69
C LYS A 136 6.77 3.63 -12.22
N ILE A 137 5.80 3.11 -11.48
CA ILE A 137 5.11 1.86 -11.77
C ILE A 137 3.61 2.14 -11.76
N ASP A 138 3.00 2.13 -12.94
CA ASP A 138 1.56 2.24 -13.10
C ASP A 138 1.01 0.82 -13.35
N ASN A 139 0.38 0.22 -12.34
CA ASN A 139 -0.22 -1.10 -12.45
C ASN A 139 -1.75 -0.99 -12.37
N MET A 140 -2.45 -1.45 -13.41
CA MET A 140 -3.90 -1.34 -13.58
C MET A 140 -4.55 -2.71 -13.71
N VAL A 141 -5.64 -2.93 -12.99
CA VAL A 141 -6.50 -4.11 -13.17
C VAL A 141 -7.46 -3.81 -14.33
N ASN A 142 -7.18 -4.35 -15.50
CA ASN A 142 -7.99 -4.10 -16.70
C ASN A 142 -9.27 -4.93 -16.71
N GLU A 143 -9.17 -6.20 -16.31
CA GLU A 143 -10.27 -7.16 -16.38
C GLU A 143 -10.20 -8.10 -15.18
N LEU A 144 -11.38 -8.51 -14.69
CA LEU A 144 -11.56 -9.65 -13.79
C LEU A 144 -12.63 -10.58 -14.39
N ALA A 145 -12.80 -11.77 -13.81
CA ALA A 145 -13.74 -12.77 -14.31
C ALA A 145 -15.16 -12.19 -14.49
N PRO A 146 -15.95 -12.66 -15.49
CA PRO A 146 -17.29 -12.13 -15.73
C PRO A 146 -18.17 -12.08 -14.48
N GLY A 147 -18.69 -10.88 -14.17
CA GLY A 147 -19.52 -10.64 -12.99
C GLY A 147 -18.75 -10.39 -11.69
N VAL A 148 -17.42 -10.25 -11.75
CA VAL A 148 -16.55 -9.94 -10.61
C VAL A 148 -16.04 -8.51 -10.74
N GLU A 149 -16.48 -7.60 -9.88
CA GLU A 149 -16.00 -6.21 -9.91
C GLU A 149 -14.73 -5.99 -9.08
N SER A 150 -14.53 -6.82 -8.05
CA SER A 150 -13.32 -6.80 -7.24
C SER A 150 -13.03 -8.14 -6.58
N ILE A 151 -11.75 -8.38 -6.28
CA ILE A 151 -11.26 -9.58 -5.59
C ILE A 151 -10.61 -9.15 -4.26
N PHE A 152 -11.03 -9.80 -3.17
CA PHE A 152 -10.41 -9.62 -1.87
C PHE A 152 -9.01 -10.26 -1.82
N LEU A 153 -8.01 -9.49 -1.39
CA LEU A 153 -6.62 -9.93 -1.28
C LEU A 153 -6.17 -10.09 0.18
N GLY A 154 -6.78 -9.34 1.09
CA GLY A 154 -6.45 -9.37 2.52
C GLY A 154 -7.03 -8.18 3.27
N GLY A 155 -6.78 -8.11 4.58
CA GLY A 155 -7.26 -7.02 5.43
C GLY A 155 -8.35 -7.45 6.42
N PHE A 156 -9.12 -6.48 6.90
CA PHE A 156 -10.16 -6.67 7.92
C PHE A 156 -11.51 -7.01 7.28
N VAL A 157 -12.57 -7.04 8.10
CA VAL A 157 -13.94 -7.00 7.56
C VAL A 157 -14.13 -5.70 6.76
N THR A 158 -13.68 -4.59 7.34
CA THR A 158 -13.51 -3.29 6.69
C THR A 158 -12.40 -2.51 7.43
N PRO A 159 -11.48 -1.81 6.75
CA PRO A 159 -11.29 -1.82 5.30
C PRO A 159 -10.50 -3.05 4.84
N GLN A 160 -10.58 -3.31 3.54
CA GLN A 160 -10.01 -4.45 2.83
C GLN A 160 -8.99 -3.97 1.80
N VAL A 161 -8.03 -4.83 1.47
CA VAL A 161 -7.18 -4.69 0.31
C VAL A 161 -7.78 -5.51 -0.81
N ARG A 162 -8.04 -4.88 -1.96
CA ARG A 162 -8.70 -5.52 -3.11
C ARG A 162 -7.96 -5.26 -4.42
N ALA A 163 -8.18 -6.15 -5.39
CA ALA A 163 -8.00 -5.85 -6.81
C ALA A 163 -9.35 -5.42 -7.37
N GLY A 164 -9.52 -4.16 -7.78
CA GLY A 164 -10.76 -3.64 -8.35
C GLY A 164 -10.58 -3.33 -9.83
N ILE A 165 -11.52 -3.72 -10.69
CA ILE A 165 -11.48 -3.41 -12.13
C ILE A 165 -11.38 -1.89 -12.31
N GLY A 166 -10.52 -1.45 -13.23
CA GLY A 166 -10.34 -0.04 -13.59
C GLY A 166 -9.61 0.78 -12.54
N SER A 167 -9.03 0.13 -11.52
CA SER A 167 -8.25 0.79 -10.46
C SER A 167 -6.81 0.30 -10.42
N THR A 168 -5.93 1.10 -9.80
CA THR A 168 -4.54 0.70 -9.58
C THR A 168 -4.46 -0.51 -8.65
N PHE A 169 -3.59 -1.48 -8.94
CA PHE A 169 -3.41 -2.63 -8.04
C PHE A 169 -2.36 -2.33 -6.95
N PRO A 170 -2.64 -2.62 -5.66
CA PRO A 170 -3.95 -2.87 -5.07
C PRO A 170 -4.63 -1.57 -4.61
N VAL A 171 -5.94 -1.65 -4.31
CA VAL A 171 -6.71 -0.58 -3.68
C VAL A 171 -7.11 -0.91 -2.25
N ILE A 172 -7.40 0.13 -1.47
CA ILE A 172 -8.09 0.04 -0.19
C ILE A 172 -9.59 0.22 -0.45
N TYR A 173 -10.39 -0.75 -0.01
CA TYR A 173 -11.85 -0.75 -0.14
C TYR A 173 -12.49 -0.79 1.25
N GLY A 174 -13.40 0.12 1.57
CA GLY A 174 -14.01 0.21 2.90
C GLY A 174 -15.22 1.12 2.92
N SER A 175 -15.72 1.45 4.11
CA SER A 175 -16.79 2.46 4.26
C SER A 175 -16.28 3.84 3.84
N SER A 176 -17.12 4.55 3.08
CA SER A 176 -16.79 5.83 2.46
C SER A 176 -17.72 6.92 2.95
N PHE A 177 -17.40 8.18 2.65
CA PHE A 177 -18.34 9.28 2.83
C PHE A 177 -19.41 9.28 1.74
N GLU A 178 -20.66 9.59 2.08
CA GLU A 178 -21.66 9.92 1.06
C GLU A 178 -21.29 11.25 0.41
N ARG A 179 -21.36 11.32 -0.92
CA ARG A 179 -20.95 12.50 -1.71
C ARG A 179 -22.05 12.93 -2.67
N ASP A 180 -22.08 14.23 -2.96
CA ASP A 180 -22.90 14.78 -4.05
C ASP A 180 -22.31 14.43 -5.44
N ASP A 181 -23.02 14.80 -6.51
CA ASP A 181 -22.57 14.56 -7.89
C ASP A 181 -21.24 15.29 -8.25
N ASN A 182 -20.83 16.27 -7.43
CA ASN A 182 -19.57 16.99 -7.58
C ASN A 182 -18.43 16.39 -6.75
N GLY A 183 -18.71 15.34 -5.97
CA GLY A 183 -17.74 14.69 -5.09
C GLY A 183 -17.57 15.36 -3.72
N ASN A 184 -18.41 16.29 -3.31
CA ASN A 184 -18.34 16.92 -1.99
C ASN A 184 -18.98 16.01 -0.92
N ILE A 185 -18.39 15.93 0.28
CA ILE A 185 -18.95 15.14 1.39
C ILE A 185 -20.30 15.74 1.82
N LEU A 186 -21.33 14.91 1.91
CA LEU A 186 -22.63 15.29 2.43
C LEU A 186 -22.66 15.27 3.95
N VAL A 187 -23.36 16.24 4.55
CA VAL A 187 -23.65 16.27 5.98
C VAL A 187 -25.13 16.08 6.26
N VAL A 188 -25.45 15.59 7.47
CA VAL A 188 -26.83 15.40 7.93
C VAL A 188 -27.50 16.76 8.17
N ASP A 189 -28.39 17.18 7.27
CA ASP A 189 -29.20 18.39 7.44
C ASP A 189 -30.59 18.09 8.05
N ASN A 190 -30.59 17.66 9.31
CA ASN A 190 -31.81 17.44 10.09
C ASN A 190 -31.63 17.96 11.53
N PRO A 191 -32.19 19.14 11.87
CA PRO A 191 -32.04 19.76 13.19
C PRO A 191 -32.46 18.90 14.40
N GLY A 192 -33.28 17.87 14.20
CA GLY A 192 -33.69 16.95 15.26
C GLY A 192 -32.76 15.75 15.47
N ALA A 193 -31.77 15.55 14.61
CA ALA A 193 -30.86 14.42 14.66
C ALA A 193 -29.62 14.73 15.53
N TRP A 194 -29.19 13.76 16.34
CA TRP A 194 -28.00 13.91 17.19
C TRP A 194 -26.71 14.20 16.39
N ASN A 195 -26.67 13.71 15.14
CA ASN A 195 -25.57 13.87 14.19
C ASN A 195 -25.80 15.00 13.18
N HIS A 196 -26.71 15.94 13.43
CA HIS A 196 -26.92 17.10 12.56
C HIS A 196 -25.61 17.87 12.28
N GLY A 197 -25.27 18.12 11.02
CA GLY A 197 -24.01 18.77 10.64
C GLY A 197 -22.76 17.87 10.68
N MET A 198 -22.91 16.58 10.97
CA MET A 198 -21.86 15.55 10.85
C MET A 198 -21.96 14.85 9.47
N PRO A 199 -20.87 14.22 8.98
CA PRO A 199 -20.89 13.56 7.68
C PRO A 199 -21.84 12.37 7.63
N VAL A 200 -22.34 12.07 6.43
CA VAL A 200 -23.17 10.88 6.17
C VAL A 200 -22.29 9.71 5.74
N ASP A 201 -22.60 8.53 6.26
CA ASP A 201 -21.97 7.26 5.87
C ASP A 201 -22.46 6.83 4.48
N GLY A 202 -21.51 6.61 3.57
CA GLY A 202 -21.74 6.25 2.18
C GLY A 202 -21.71 4.74 1.93
N ALA A 203 -22.03 4.33 0.71
CA ALA A 203 -21.85 2.95 0.29
C ALA A 203 -20.35 2.56 0.29
N PRO A 204 -19.97 1.34 0.69
CA PRO A 204 -18.58 0.91 0.62
C PRO A 204 -18.01 1.02 -0.79
N GLY A 205 -16.78 1.52 -0.89
CA GLY A 205 -16.14 1.87 -2.15
C GLY A 205 -14.63 1.79 -2.08
N VAL A 206 -13.98 2.11 -3.19
CA VAL A 206 -12.53 2.35 -3.22
C VAL A 206 -12.27 3.67 -2.49
N ILE A 207 -11.53 3.61 -1.39
CA ILE A 207 -11.25 4.75 -0.50
C ILE A 207 -9.77 5.13 -0.49
N GLY A 208 -8.91 4.37 -1.17
CA GLY A 208 -7.53 4.78 -1.38
C GLY A 208 -6.73 3.89 -2.32
N GLU A 209 -5.68 4.46 -2.90
CA GLU A 209 -4.73 3.79 -3.80
C GLU A 209 -3.43 3.50 -3.06
N VAL A 210 -2.93 2.26 -3.08
CA VAL A 210 -1.75 1.88 -2.28
C VAL A 210 -0.42 2.22 -2.98
N SER A 211 -0.45 2.17 -4.31
CA SER A 211 0.74 2.30 -5.14
C SER A 211 1.26 3.75 -5.14
N PRO A 212 2.58 3.97 -5.00
CA PRO A 212 3.16 5.31 -5.10
C PRO A 212 3.12 5.84 -6.53
N ASP A 213 3.05 7.16 -6.67
CA ASP A 213 3.21 7.84 -7.95
C ASP A 213 4.62 7.64 -8.51
N PHE A 214 5.62 7.66 -7.62
CA PHE A 214 7.01 7.32 -7.95
C PHE A 214 7.86 7.01 -6.71
N LEU A 215 8.99 6.37 -6.96
CA LEU A 215 10.06 6.12 -6.02
C LEU A 215 11.34 6.78 -6.54
N LEU A 216 12.08 7.44 -5.66
CA LEU A 216 13.37 8.04 -5.98
C LEU A 216 14.38 7.69 -4.88
N GLY A 217 15.46 7.03 -5.27
CA GLY A 217 16.61 6.77 -4.42
C GLY A 217 17.78 7.68 -4.78
N PHE A 218 18.45 8.21 -3.77
CA PHE A 218 19.58 9.11 -3.90
C PHE A 218 20.77 8.58 -3.10
N SER A 219 21.95 8.59 -3.69
CA SER A 219 23.19 8.18 -3.02
C SER A 219 24.31 9.15 -3.34
N ASN A 220 24.97 9.65 -2.29
CA ASN A 220 26.16 10.49 -2.39
C ASN A 220 27.30 9.84 -1.66
N ARG A 221 28.47 9.83 -2.29
CA ARG A 221 29.69 9.30 -1.72
C ARG A 221 30.85 10.24 -1.99
N PHE A 222 31.53 10.61 -0.92
CA PHE A 222 32.77 11.37 -0.97
C PHE A 222 33.91 10.49 -0.48
N ASP A 223 34.92 10.26 -1.32
CA ASP A 223 36.15 9.57 -0.95
C ASP A 223 37.32 10.57 -0.94
N TYR A 224 38.13 10.54 0.13
CA TYR A 224 39.36 11.30 0.23
C TYR A 224 40.42 10.55 1.03
N LYS A 225 41.50 10.12 0.36
CA LYS A 225 42.69 9.53 1.02
C LYS A 225 42.38 8.45 2.07
N GLY A 226 41.45 7.55 1.75
CA GLY A 226 41.03 6.45 2.64
C GLY A 226 39.83 6.77 3.53
N ILE A 227 39.42 8.04 3.65
CA ILE A 227 38.14 8.41 4.27
C ILE A 227 37.03 8.29 3.22
N ALA A 228 35.92 7.65 3.55
CA ALA A 228 34.72 7.68 2.72
C ALA A 228 33.49 8.04 3.56
N LEU A 229 32.76 9.06 3.11
CA LEU A 229 31.47 9.47 3.65
C LEU A 229 30.38 9.14 2.62
N THR A 230 29.43 8.31 3.00
CA THR A 230 28.29 7.93 2.17
C THR A 230 26.99 8.35 2.85
N ALA A 231 26.05 8.90 2.09
CA ALA A 231 24.69 9.18 2.53
C ALA A 231 23.70 8.69 1.49
N THR A 232 22.65 7.99 1.94
CA THR A 232 21.55 7.52 1.10
C THR A 232 20.21 8.06 1.57
N LEU A 233 19.37 8.47 0.63
CA LEU A 233 18.05 9.03 0.87
C LEU A 233 17.04 8.35 -0.05
N ASP A 234 15.87 8.04 0.51
CA ASP A 234 14.73 7.56 -0.26
C ASP A 234 13.61 8.58 -0.21
N TRP A 235 12.96 8.78 -1.34
CA TRP A 235 11.73 9.52 -1.47
C TRP A 235 10.68 8.61 -2.11
N LYS A 236 9.63 8.34 -1.35
CA LYS A 236 8.38 7.78 -1.88
C LYS A 236 7.37 8.90 -1.99
N SER A 237 6.81 9.11 -3.17
CA SER A 237 5.72 10.06 -3.39
C SER A 237 4.44 9.33 -3.73
N GLY A 238 3.34 9.76 -3.14
CA GLY A 238 2.01 9.21 -3.36
C GLY A 238 1.80 7.85 -2.71
N GLY A 239 0.65 7.30 -3.06
CA GLY A 239 0.06 6.15 -2.39
C GLY A 239 -0.50 6.51 -1.02
N GLN A 240 -1.42 5.69 -0.56
CA GLN A 240 -2.20 5.90 0.65
C GLN A 240 -2.13 4.67 1.54
N MET A 241 -2.43 4.87 2.82
CA MET A 241 -2.49 3.82 3.81
C MET A 241 -3.67 4.04 4.76
N TYR A 242 -4.26 2.95 5.21
CA TYR A 242 -5.20 2.99 6.32
C TYR A 242 -4.46 2.99 7.66
N SER A 243 -4.77 3.93 8.54
CA SER A 243 -4.17 4.06 9.87
C SER A 243 -5.15 3.69 10.98
N GLY A 244 -5.24 2.39 11.27
CA GLY A 244 -5.99 1.91 12.45
C GLY A 244 -5.43 2.46 13.77
N THR A 245 -4.15 2.85 13.81
CA THR A 245 -3.56 3.51 14.98
C THR A 245 -4.18 4.89 15.21
N ALA A 246 -4.35 5.71 14.16
CA ALA A 246 -5.00 7.01 14.29
C ALA A 246 -6.44 6.84 14.79
N GLY A 247 -7.19 5.93 14.19
CA GLY A 247 -8.56 5.63 14.63
C GLY A 247 -8.66 5.19 16.07
N LEU A 248 -7.72 4.38 16.55
CA LEU A 248 -7.70 3.95 17.95
C LEU A 248 -7.34 5.08 18.92
N LEU A 249 -6.38 5.94 18.55
CA LEU A 249 -6.00 7.09 19.37
C LEU A 249 -7.12 8.12 19.47
N ASP A 250 -7.85 8.35 18.37
CA ASP A 250 -9.03 9.21 18.33
C ASP A 250 -10.17 8.63 19.16
N LEU A 251 -10.47 7.33 19.01
CA LEU A 251 -11.50 6.63 19.78
C LEU A 251 -11.26 6.72 21.29
N TYR A 252 -10.01 6.61 21.73
CA TYR A 252 -9.65 6.73 23.15
C TYR A 252 -9.42 8.17 23.62
N GLY A 253 -9.52 9.17 22.73
CA GLY A 253 -9.30 10.58 23.06
C GLY A 253 -7.87 10.86 23.55
N VAL A 254 -6.89 10.20 22.95
CA VAL A 254 -5.46 10.37 23.27
C VAL A 254 -4.65 10.90 22.08
N SER A 255 -5.31 11.20 20.96
CA SER A 255 -4.69 11.90 19.85
C SER A 255 -4.58 13.40 20.15
N SER A 256 -3.69 14.10 19.44
CA SER A 256 -3.61 15.56 19.55
C SER A 256 -4.92 16.25 19.12
N LEU A 257 -5.66 15.67 18.17
CA LEU A 257 -6.93 16.21 17.66
C LEU A 257 -8.00 16.28 18.75
N SER A 258 -8.00 15.29 19.66
CA SER A 258 -8.92 15.31 20.81
C SER A 258 -8.61 16.35 21.89
N GLY A 259 -7.51 17.12 21.75
CA GLY A 259 -7.14 18.18 22.68
C GLY A 259 -8.13 19.34 22.72
N ASP A 260 -8.68 19.72 21.56
CA ASP A 260 -9.56 20.88 21.40
C ASP A 260 -11.06 20.49 21.36
N ARG A 261 -11.40 19.32 21.90
CA ARG A 261 -12.75 18.72 21.84
C ARG A 261 -13.87 19.54 22.49
N GLU A 262 -13.53 20.53 23.31
CA GLU A 262 -14.50 21.42 23.97
C GLU A 262 -14.83 22.66 23.12
N GLU A 263 -14.12 22.88 22.01
CA GLU A 263 -14.37 23.99 21.09
C GLU A 263 -15.55 23.71 20.16
N THR A 264 -16.06 24.76 19.52
CA THR A 264 -17.05 24.63 18.46
C THR A 264 -16.39 24.28 17.14
N PHE A 265 -17.03 23.43 16.33
CA PHE A 265 -16.56 23.06 15.01
C PHE A 265 -17.69 23.08 13.97
N VAL A 266 -17.31 23.14 12.70
CA VAL A 266 -18.18 22.88 11.54
C VAL A 266 -17.46 21.82 10.71
N PHE A 267 -18.10 20.68 10.46
CA PHE A 267 -17.50 19.64 9.63
C PHE A 267 -17.43 20.11 8.17
N GLU A 268 -16.31 19.91 7.50
CA GLU A 268 -16.13 20.31 6.10
C GLU A 268 -16.97 19.42 5.18
N GLY A 269 -17.97 20.01 4.53
CA GLY A 269 -18.89 19.30 3.65
C GLY A 269 -19.99 20.23 3.13
N VAL A 270 -20.97 19.67 2.45
CA VAL A 270 -22.14 20.38 1.90
C VAL A 270 -23.44 19.75 2.40
N LYS A 271 -24.48 20.57 2.50
CA LYS A 271 -25.85 20.11 2.77
C LYS A 271 -26.44 19.47 1.50
N PRO A 272 -27.53 18.69 1.60
CA PRO A 272 -28.14 18.04 0.44
C PRO A 272 -28.62 19.00 -0.66
N ASP A 273 -28.81 20.29 -0.34
CA ASP A 273 -29.13 21.35 -1.31
C ASP A 273 -27.90 21.90 -2.07
N GLY A 274 -26.71 21.38 -1.78
CA GLY A 274 -25.43 21.78 -2.38
C GLY A 274 -24.78 23.02 -1.75
N THR A 275 -25.40 23.61 -0.73
CA THR A 275 -24.78 24.74 -0.01
C THR A 275 -23.73 24.26 0.99
N PRO A 276 -22.67 25.04 1.27
CA PRO A 276 -21.68 24.67 2.28
C PRO A 276 -22.32 24.41 3.65
N ASN A 277 -21.78 23.44 4.38
CA ASN A 277 -22.17 23.21 5.76
C ASN A 277 -21.86 24.45 6.62
N ASP A 278 -22.90 24.97 7.27
CA ASP A 278 -22.84 26.11 8.19
C ASP A 278 -23.33 25.74 9.60
N ILE A 279 -23.53 24.44 9.86
CA ILE A 279 -24.05 23.91 11.13
C ILE A 279 -22.90 23.83 12.14
N VAL A 280 -22.94 24.73 13.13
CA VAL A 280 -21.97 24.77 14.23
C VAL A 280 -22.35 23.73 15.30
N ARG A 281 -21.39 22.88 15.66
CA ARG A 281 -21.49 21.85 16.71
C ARG A 281 -20.40 22.05 17.77
N GLY A 282 -20.51 21.37 18.91
CA GLY A 282 -19.53 21.48 19.99
C GLY A 282 -19.72 22.70 20.89
N GLY A 283 -18.72 23.01 21.71
CA GLY A 283 -18.80 24.10 22.68
C GLY A 283 -19.65 23.80 23.92
N PRO A 284 -19.82 24.78 24.82
CA PRO A 284 -20.53 24.60 26.10
C PRO A 284 -21.99 24.17 25.98
N ASN A 285 -22.63 24.41 24.83
CA ASN A 285 -24.04 24.10 24.58
C ASN A 285 -24.25 22.72 23.93
N ASP A 286 -23.17 22.07 23.48
CA ASP A 286 -23.19 20.75 22.84
C ASP A 286 -21.89 19.97 23.16
N PRO A 287 -21.63 19.70 24.45
CA PRO A 287 -20.32 19.22 24.93
C PRO A 287 -19.95 17.82 24.41
N ASP A 288 -20.94 17.01 24.03
CA ASP A 288 -20.70 15.64 23.55
C ASP A 288 -20.53 15.57 22.03
N ALA A 289 -20.66 16.69 21.30
CA ALA A 289 -20.69 16.68 19.83
C ALA A 289 -19.42 16.12 19.21
N TYR A 290 -18.26 16.57 19.69
CA TYR A 290 -16.97 16.13 19.15
C TYR A 290 -16.74 14.64 19.44
N GLN A 291 -17.04 14.20 20.67
CA GLN A 291 -16.94 12.80 21.02
C GLN A 291 -17.87 11.95 20.14
N ASN A 292 -19.13 12.35 19.98
CA ASN A 292 -20.08 11.65 19.12
C ASN A 292 -19.64 11.62 17.65
N LEU A 293 -19.10 12.72 17.12
CA LEU A 293 -18.53 12.78 15.78
C LEU A 293 -17.43 11.71 15.64
N VAL A 294 -16.47 11.69 16.55
CA VAL A 294 -15.34 10.76 16.47
C VAL A 294 -15.79 9.32 16.68
N THR A 295 -16.43 9.00 17.81
CA THR A 295 -16.66 7.61 18.24
C THR A 295 -17.86 6.93 17.61
N ASN A 296 -18.85 7.71 17.13
CA ASN A 296 -20.10 7.16 16.59
C ASN A 296 -20.25 7.40 15.08
N VAL A 297 -19.48 8.33 14.49
CA VAL A 297 -19.51 8.61 13.05
C VAL A 297 -18.18 8.24 12.40
N LEU A 298 -17.10 8.95 12.70
CA LEU A 298 -15.83 8.83 11.96
C LEU A 298 -15.15 7.48 12.13
N THR A 299 -15.21 6.86 13.31
CA THR A 299 -14.70 5.48 13.51
C THR A 299 -15.43 4.40 12.72
N ASN A 300 -16.59 4.72 12.13
CA ASN A 300 -17.34 3.81 11.26
C ASN A 300 -17.11 4.11 9.76
N ILE A 301 -16.42 5.21 9.42
CA ILE A 301 -16.10 5.60 8.04
C ILE A 301 -14.59 5.44 7.83
N ASP A 302 -14.18 4.31 7.25
CA ASP A 302 -12.78 3.95 7.06
C ASP A 302 -12.00 5.01 6.27
N GLU A 303 -12.66 5.66 5.30
CA GLU A 303 -12.09 6.73 4.48
C GLU A 303 -11.47 7.86 5.31
N TYR A 304 -12.04 8.17 6.49
CA TYR A 304 -11.50 9.22 7.36
C TYR A 304 -10.08 8.91 7.86
N TYR A 305 -9.71 7.63 7.94
CA TYR A 305 -8.39 7.18 8.39
C TYR A 305 -7.48 6.75 7.26
N ILE A 306 -7.76 7.19 6.04
CA ILE A 306 -6.86 7.06 4.90
C ILE A 306 -5.90 8.25 4.89
N TYR A 307 -4.61 7.94 4.98
CA TYR A 307 -3.54 8.94 4.99
C TYR A 307 -2.67 8.80 3.75
N ASP A 308 -2.16 9.93 3.27
CA ASP A 308 -1.01 9.94 2.35
C ASP A 308 0.17 9.19 2.99
N ASN A 309 0.86 8.41 2.15
CA ASN A 309 1.98 7.57 2.55
C ASN A 309 3.29 8.01 1.88
N SER A 310 3.38 9.31 1.54
CA SER A 310 4.59 9.94 1.03
C SER A 310 5.60 10.15 2.15
N PHE A 311 6.88 9.98 1.85
CA PHE A 311 7.95 10.33 2.78
C PHE A 311 9.24 10.63 2.06
N VAL A 312 10.07 11.46 2.70
CA VAL A 312 11.50 11.59 2.40
C VAL A 312 12.26 11.13 3.63
N LYS A 313 13.21 10.22 3.46
CA LYS A 313 13.88 9.55 4.57
C LYS A 313 15.36 9.36 4.31
N LEU A 314 16.20 9.75 5.29
CA LEU A 314 17.63 9.48 5.27
C LEU A 314 17.85 8.01 5.70
N ARG A 315 18.16 7.15 4.73
CA ARG A 315 18.25 5.71 4.95
C ARG A 315 19.51 5.31 5.69
N GLU A 316 20.64 5.86 5.29
CA GLU A 316 21.91 5.57 5.93
C GLU A 316 22.89 6.73 5.77
N VAL A 317 23.65 7.00 6.83
CA VAL A 317 24.89 7.78 6.74
C VAL A 317 26.01 6.93 7.30
N THR A 318 27.07 6.75 6.51
CA THR A 318 28.23 5.92 6.88
C THR A 318 29.50 6.72 6.68
N LEU A 319 30.32 6.82 7.74
CA LEU A 319 31.68 7.33 7.69
C LEU A 319 32.64 6.16 7.89
N SER A 320 33.58 5.99 6.97
CA SER A 320 34.59 4.95 7.03
C SER A 320 35.99 5.49 6.81
N TYR A 321 36.99 4.83 7.39
CA TYR A 321 38.40 5.12 7.19
C TYR A 321 39.18 3.84 6.98
N ALA A 322 39.68 3.66 5.75
CA ALA A 322 40.64 2.63 5.39
C ALA A 322 42.04 3.08 5.81
N ILE A 323 42.58 2.44 6.84
CA ILE A 323 43.88 2.79 7.41
C ILE A 323 44.97 2.41 6.39
N PRO A 324 45.89 3.33 6.03
CA PRO A 324 46.97 3.03 5.11
C PRO A 324 47.78 1.80 5.54
N LYS A 325 47.97 0.87 4.60
CA LYS A 325 48.76 -0.37 4.80
C LYS A 325 50.17 -0.11 5.38
N SER A 326 50.77 1.03 5.03
CA SER A 326 52.08 1.46 5.52
C SER A 326 52.12 1.69 7.03
N LEU A 327 50.99 2.01 7.65
CA LEU A 327 50.88 2.20 9.11
C LEU A 327 50.68 0.87 9.85
N LEU A 328 50.35 -0.21 9.14
CA LEU A 328 49.94 -1.50 9.72
C LEU A 328 50.69 -2.70 9.12
N ASN A 329 51.94 -2.53 8.68
CA ASN A 329 52.78 -3.63 8.16
C ASN A 329 52.08 -4.49 7.08
N ASN A 330 51.42 -3.85 6.11
CA ASN A 330 50.65 -4.49 5.03
C ASN A 330 49.33 -5.17 5.44
N VAL A 331 48.88 -5.00 6.68
CA VAL A 331 47.52 -5.37 7.10
C VAL A 331 46.50 -4.38 6.54
N GLN A 332 45.37 -4.89 6.05
CA GLN A 332 44.21 -4.08 5.64
C GLN A 332 43.23 -3.96 6.80
N LEU A 333 42.99 -2.74 7.26
CA LEU A 333 42.02 -2.46 8.31
C LEU A 333 41.17 -1.25 7.90
N THR A 334 39.85 -1.38 8.04
CA THR A 334 38.89 -0.30 7.83
C THR A 334 38.02 -0.19 9.07
N VAL A 335 37.87 1.04 9.58
CA VAL A 335 36.94 1.34 10.68
C VAL A 335 35.76 2.10 10.09
N SER A 336 34.54 1.80 10.54
CA SER A 336 33.34 2.50 10.08
C SER A 336 32.37 2.77 11.23
N VAL A 337 31.66 3.89 11.13
CA VAL A 337 30.51 4.25 11.96
C VAL A 337 29.36 4.54 11.01
N TYR A 338 28.17 4.04 11.35
CA TYR A 338 26.98 4.23 10.54
C TYR A 338 25.76 4.51 11.41
N ALA A 339 24.78 5.19 10.84
CA ALA A 339 23.45 5.37 11.40
C ALA A 339 22.41 5.13 10.30
N ARG A 340 21.30 4.47 10.64
CA ARG A 340 20.28 3.99 9.70
C ARG A 340 18.89 4.48 10.09
N ASN A 341 18.05 4.72 9.07
CA ASN A 341 16.64 5.12 9.20
C ASN A 341 16.48 6.32 10.15
N ILE A 342 17.13 7.43 9.78
CA ILE A 342 17.22 8.69 10.55
C ILE A 342 16.17 9.68 10.05
#